data_AF-A0A1F2W732-F1
#
_entry.id   AF-A0A1F2W732-F1
#
_cell.length_a   1.000
_cell.length_b   1.000
_cell.length_c   1.000
_cell.angle_alpha   90.00
_cell.angle_beta   90.00
_cell.angle_gamma   90.00
#
_symmetry.space_group_name_H-M   'P 1'
#
loop_
_entity.id
_entity.type
_entity.pdbx_description
1 polymer ?
#
loop_
_entity_poly.entity_id
_entity_poly.type
_entity_poly.pdbx_seq_one_letter_code
_entity_poly.pdbx_strand_id
1 'polypeptide(L)' 'MDILRTGIRMLAGGARKGNALLAGLGTAAAVVGALRRFTRPRRQLLYARTLRPGEALRIRALGSDDEVEIDG' A
#
# COMPACT_ATOMS: atom_id res chain seq x y z
N MET A 1 -0.93 9.20 3.84
CA MET A 1 0.29 9.95 3.50
C MET A 1 1.29 9.03 2.80
N ASP A 2 1.95 9.48 1.74
CA ASP A 2 2.90 8.68 0.95
C ASP A 2 4.31 8.76 1.57
N ILE A 3 4.72 7.68 2.26
CA ILE A 3 6.00 7.55 2.98
C ILE A 3 7.20 7.83 2.07
N LEU A 4 7.11 7.43 0.79
CA LEU A 4 8.16 7.66 -0.20
C LEU A 4 8.37 9.16 -0.46
N ARG A 5 7.26 9.91 -0.60
CA ARG A 5 7.29 11.37 -0.83
C ARG A 5 7.86 12.10 0.39
N THR A 6 7.53 11.65 1.60
CA THR A 6 8.06 12.22 2.85
C THR A 6 9.56 11.96 2.99
N GLY A 7 10.03 10.74 2.72
CA GLY A 7 11.45 10.38 2.78
C GLY A 7 12.32 11.17 1.80
N ILE A 8 11.89 11.29 0.54
CA ILE A 8 12.62 12.10 -0.48
C ILE A 8 12.71 13.57 -0.06
N ARG A 9 11.63 14.13 0.52
CA ARG A 9 11.61 15.52 0.96
C ARG A 9 12.54 15.77 2.17
N MET A 10 12.60 14.82 3.11
CA MET A 10 13.53 14.88 4.23
C MET A 10 14.99 14.69 3.79
N LEU A 11 15.26 13.80 2.84
CA LEU A 11 16.58 13.60 2.25
C LEU A 11 17.08 14.89 1.56
N ALA A 12 16.27 15.46 0.67
CA ALA A 12 16.60 16.69 -0.04
C ALA A 12 16.75 17.89 0.91
N GLY A 13 15.93 17.96 1.97
CA GLY A 13 16.04 18.99 3.00
C GLY A 13 17.27 18.83 3.89
N GLY A 14 17.63 17.60 4.27
CA GLY A 14 18.78 17.27 5.10
C GLY A 14 20.10 17.50 4.37
N ALA A 15 20.20 17.09 3.10
CA ALA A 15 21.37 17.30 2.26
C ALA A 15 21.62 18.80 2.00
N ARG A 16 20.57 19.61 1.76
CA ARG A 16 20.72 21.06 1.55
C ARG A 16 21.09 21.83 2.81
N LYS A 17 20.68 21.35 4.00
CA LYS A 17 20.97 22.01 5.29
C LYS A 17 22.23 21.47 5.97
N GLY A 18 22.96 20.52 5.36
CA GLY A 18 24.14 19.89 5.95
C GLY A 18 23.84 18.99 7.16
N ASN A 19 22.58 18.57 7.34
CA ASN A 19 22.16 17.77 8.49
C ASN A 19 22.13 16.29 8.11
N ALA A 20 23.23 15.59 8.42
CA ALA A 20 23.44 14.19 8.11
C ALA A 20 22.41 13.24 8.76
N LEU A 21 21.92 13.56 9.97
CA LEU A 21 20.89 12.78 10.65
C LEU A 21 19.56 12.84 9.89
N LEU A 22 19.17 14.03 9.45
CA LEU A 22 17.93 14.22 8.68
C LEU A 22 18.02 13.56 7.29
N ALA A 23 19.19 13.61 6.67
CA ALA A 23 19.48 12.91 5.42
C ALA A 23 19.44 11.38 5.58
N GLY A 24 19.97 10.85 6.69
CA GLY A 24 19.90 9.44 7.02
C GLY A 24 18.45 8.95 7.21
N LEU A 25 17.65 9.68 7.99
CA LEU A 25 16.23 9.37 8.19
C LEU A 25 15.42 9.47 6.89
N GLY A 26 15.69 10.49 6.07
CA GLY A 26 15.07 10.63 4.76
C GLY A 26 15.38 9.48 3.81
N THR A 27 16.65 9.04 3.79
CA THR A 27 17.10 7.87 3.01
C THR A 27 16.40 6.60 3.48
N ALA A 28 16.37 6.33 4.78
CA ALA A 28 15.72 5.15 5.34
C ALA A 28 14.22 5.11 5.01
N ALA A 29 13.51 6.23 5.18
CA ALA A 29 12.10 6.34 4.84
C ALA A 29 11.83 6.16 3.33
N ALA A 30 12.72 6.69 2.48
CA ALA A 30 12.61 6.52 1.03
C ALA A 30 12.84 5.07 0.60
N VAL A 31 13.84 4.38 1.17
CA VAL A 31 14.12 2.96 0.90
C VAL A 31 12.95 2.08 1.35
N VAL A 32 12.43 2.29 2.56
CA VAL A 32 11.27 1.55 3.06
C VAL A 32 10.03 1.81 2.20
N GLY A 33 9.79 3.05 1.79
CA GLY A 33 8.70 3.41 0.89
C GLY A 33 8.82 2.75 -0.49
N ALA A 34 10.03 2.68 -1.03
CA ALA A 34 10.31 2.04 -2.32
C ALA A 34 10.12 0.52 -2.24
N LEU A 35 10.68 -0.14 -1.22
CA LEU A 35 10.49 -1.58 -0.99
C LEU A 35 9.01 -1.91 -0.83
N ARG A 36 8.27 -1.15 -0.03
CA ARG A 36 6.83 -1.35 0.17
C ARG A 36 6.00 -1.10 -1.09
N ARG A 37 6.49 -0.27 -2.02
CA ARG A 37 5.85 -0.05 -3.32
C ARG A 37 6.14 -1.19 -4.30
N PHE A 38 7.33 -1.79 -4.23
CA PHE A 38 7.72 -2.95 -5.05
C PHE A 38 7.09 -4.26 -4.56
N THR A 39 6.91 -4.42 -3.25
CA THR A 39 6.26 -5.61 -2.67
C THR A 39 4.74 -5.54 -2.68
N ARG A 40 4.13 -4.40 -3.05
CA ARG A 40 2.69 -4.36 -3.28
C ARG A 40 2.37 -5.33 -4.44
N PRO A 41 1.55 -6.37 -4.21
CA PRO A 41 1.17 -7.26 -5.29
C PRO A 41 0.57 -6.41 -6.41
N ARG A 42 1.11 -6.56 -7.63
CA ARG A 42 0.51 -5.99 -8.84
C ARG A 42 -0.97 -6.29 -8.77
N ARG A 43 -1.83 -5.28 -8.93
CA ARG A 43 -3.30 -5.40 -8.87
C ARG A 43 -3.71 -6.67 -9.64
N GLN A 44 -3.96 -7.74 -8.89
CA GLN A 44 -4.29 -9.04 -9.45
C GLN A 44 -5.80 -9.10 -9.52
N LEU A 45 -6.33 -9.45 -10.68
CA LEU A 45 -7.76 -9.70 -10.84
C LEU A 45 -8.10 -10.93 -10.00
N LEU A 46 -8.77 -10.73 -8.86
CA LEU A 46 -9.07 -11.80 -7.92
C LEU A 46 -10.29 -12.63 -8.34
N TYR A 47 -11.25 -12.00 -9.01
CA TYR A 47 -12.50 -12.64 -9.40
C TYR A 47 -13.09 -11.99 -10.66
N ALA A 48 -13.56 -12.81 -11.58
CA ALA A 48 -14.28 -12.38 -12.78
C ALA A 48 -15.40 -13.37 -13.09
N ARG A 49 -16.62 -12.86 -13.25
CA ARG A 49 -17.79 -13.65 -13.65
C ARG A 49 -18.71 -12.79 -14.52
N THR A 50 -19.27 -13.38 -15.57
CA THR A 50 -20.31 -12.75 -16.39
C THR A 50 -21.66 -12.93 -15.69
N LEU A 51 -22.31 -11.81 -15.33
CA LEU A 51 -23.62 -11.81 -14.68
C LEU A 51 -24.75 -11.80 -15.72
N ARG A 52 -25.83 -12.52 -15.44
CA ARG A 52 -27.07 -12.46 -16.23
C ARG A 52 -27.96 -11.29 -15.79
N PRO A 53 -28.88 -10.81 -16.65
CA PRO A 53 -29.87 -9.81 -16.23
C PRO A 53 -30.67 -10.30 -15.01
N GLY A 54 -30.70 -9.50 -13.94
CA GLY A 54 -31.37 -9.84 -12.68
C GLY A 54 -30.50 -10.57 -11.65
N GLU A 55 -29.26 -10.92 -11.98
CA GLU A 55 -28.32 -11.52 -11.03
C GLU A 55 -27.62 -10.45 -10.18
N ALA A 56 -27.54 -10.68 -8.87
CA ALA A 56 -26.87 -9.77 -7.94
C ALA A 56 -25.60 -10.41 -7.37
N LEU A 57 -24.45 -9.76 -7.55
CA LEU A 57 -23.19 -10.17 -6.94
C LEU A 57 -23.00 -9.42 -5.62
N ARG A 58 -22.89 -10.15 -4.50
CA ARG A 58 -22.60 -9.59 -3.18
C ARG A 58 -21.16 -9.91 -2.80
N ILE A 59 -20.36 -8.88 -2.53
CA ILE A 59 -18.96 -9.00 -2.13
C ILE A 59 -18.85 -8.46 -0.71
N ARG A 60 -18.34 -9.27 0.22
CA ARG A 60 -17.99 -8.86 1.59
C ARG A 60 -16.48 -8.95 1.75
N ALA A 61 -15.85 -7.84 2.14
CA ALA A 61 -14.46 -7.85 2.57
C ALA A 61 -14.43 -8.17 4.07
N LEU A 62 -13.69 -9.22 4.43
CA LEU A 62 -13.54 -9.66 5.82
C LEU A 62 -12.21 -9.14 6.37
N GLY A 63 -12.24 -8.71 7.64
CA GLY A 63 -11.06 -8.44 8.43
C GLY A 63 -10.35 -9.73 8.83
N SER A 64 -9.15 -9.61 9.40
CA SER A 64 -8.32 -10.75 9.83
C SER A 64 -8.98 -11.61 10.91
N ASP A 65 -9.94 -11.06 11.63
CA ASP A 65 -10.62 -11.69 12.77
C ASP A 65 -12.08 -12.06 12.46
N ASP A 66 -12.55 -11.87 11.23
CA ASP A 66 -13.92 -12.21 10.86
C ASP A 66 -14.01 -13.66 10.36
N GLU A 67 -14.82 -14.49 11.01
CA GLU A 67 -15.12 -15.86 10.55
C GLU A 67 -16.14 -15.86 9.40
N VAL A 68 -15.94 -16.77 8.43
CA VAL A 68 -16.83 -16.94 7.28
C VAL A 68 -17.97 -17.90 7.67
N GLU A 69 -19.16 -17.38 7.95
CA GLU A 69 -20.38 -18.18 7.92
C GLU A 69 -20.84 -18.34 6.48
N ILE A 70 -20.71 -19.57 5.94
CA ILE A 70 -21.28 -19.95 4.66
C ILE A 70 -22.64 -20.59 4.95
N ASP A 71 -23.70 -19.79 4.89
CA ASP A 71 -25.06 -20.34 4.84
C ASP A 71 -25.30 -20.96 3.45
N GLY A 72 -25.66 -22.24 3.48
CA GLY A 72 -25.91 -23.08 2.30
C GLY A 72 -27.30 -22.94 1.70
#